data_AF-A0A7K0NRN4-F1
#
_entry.id   AF-A0A7K0NRN4-F1
#
_cell.length_a   1.000
_cell.length_b   1.000
_cell.length_c   1.000
_cell.angle_alpha   90.00
_cell.angle_beta   90.00
_cell.angle_gamma   90.00
#
_symmetry.space_group_name_H-M   'P 1'
#
loop_
_entity.id
_entity.type
_entity.pdbx_description
1 polymer ?
#
loop_
_entity_poly.entity_id
_entity_poly.type
_entity_poly.pdbx_seq_one_letter_code
_entity_poly.pdbx_strand_id
1 'polypeptide(L)' 'MAWIDDVTKHIGDVHGLDLQSISVSESEAEVLLDLAGLAAHSSGARTNAPLLCHVLGRARSQGVSLEALSETVRAAVQ' A
#
# COMPACT_ATOMS: atom_id res chain seq x y z
N MET A 1 -7.96 -4.43 11.55
CA MET A 1 -8.31 -3.68 10.33
C MET A 1 -9.59 -2.85 10.43
N ALA A 2 -10.48 -3.08 11.41
CA ALA A 2 -11.79 -2.40 11.52
C ALA A 2 -11.83 -0.90 11.18
N TRP A 3 -10.91 -0.08 11.72
CA TRP A 3 -10.90 1.36 11.42
C TRP A 3 -10.65 1.68 9.93
N ILE A 4 -9.69 1.01 9.29
CA ILE A 4 -9.40 1.27 7.86
C ILE A 4 -10.51 0.70 6.98
N ASP A 5 -11.16 -0.39 7.40
CA ASP A 5 -12.31 -0.97 6.70
C ASP A 5 -13.49 0.01 6.69
N ASP A 6 -13.79 0.62 7.85
CA ASP A 6 -14.86 1.61 8.00
C ASP A 6 -14.60 2.87 7.14
N VAL A 7 -13.37 3.37 7.14
CA VAL A 7 -12.98 4.53 6.32
C VAL A 7 -13.04 4.20 4.84
N THR A 8 -12.56 3.02 4.44
CA THR A 8 -12.62 2.55 3.05
C THR A 8 -14.06 2.47 2.56
N LYS A 9 -14.94 1.92 3.39
CA LYS A 9 -16.38 1.88 3.11
C LYS A 9 -16.94 3.29 2.92
N HIS A 10 -16.67 4.20 3.84
CA HIS A 10 -17.17 5.57 3.75
C HIS A 10 -16.69 6.29 2.48
N ILE A 11 -15.42 6.14 2.13
CA ILE A 11 -14.85 6.70 0.89
C ILE A 11 -15.54 6.10 -0.34
N GLY A 12 -15.71 4.78 -0.37
CA GLY A 12 -16.39 4.09 -1.47
C GLY A 12 -17.83 4.55 -1.65
N ASP A 13 -18.59 4.64 -0.56
CA ASP A 13 -19.99 5.06 -0.56
C ASP A 13 -20.14 6.51 -1.04
N VAL A 14 -19.29 7.44 -0.59
CA VAL A 14 -19.37 8.87 -0.94
C VAL A 14 -18.97 9.12 -2.40
N HIS A 15 -18.03 8.36 -2.94
CA HIS A 15 -17.46 8.59 -4.28
C HIS A 15 -17.92 7.59 -5.34
N GLY A 16 -18.76 6.62 -4.99
CA GLY A 16 -19.24 5.59 -5.91
C GLY A 16 -18.13 4.67 -6.41
N LEU A 17 -17.15 4.37 -5.56
CA LEU A 17 -16.03 3.48 -5.90
C LEU A 17 -16.39 2.02 -5.61
N ASP A 18 -15.82 1.10 -6.39
CA ASP A 18 -15.87 -0.32 -6.06
C ASP A 18 -15.04 -0.60 -4.81
N LEU A 19 -15.69 -1.06 -3.73
CA LEU A 19 -15.03 -1.38 -2.46
C LEU A 19 -13.93 -2.42 -2.63
N GLN A 20 -14.11 -3.41 -3.52
CA GLN A 20 -13.08 -4.43 -3.75
C GLN A 20 -11.82 -3.83 -4.37
N SER A 21 -11.95 -2.75 -5.14
CA SER A 21 -10.82 -2.09 -5.80
C SER A 21 -9.97 -1.23 -4.85
N ILE A 22 -10.52 -0.85 -3.69
CA ILE A 22 -9.86 0.04 -2.72
C ILE A 22 -9.66 -0.59 -1.33
N SER A 23 -10.24 -1.77 -1.08
CA SER A 23 -10.02 -2.54 0.14
C SER A 23 -8.62 -3.13 0.19
N VAL A 24 -8.07 -3.25 1.40
CA VAL A 24 -6.77 -3.89 1.65
C VAL A 24 -7.02 -5.15 2.47
N SER A 25 -6.67 -6.31 1.92
CA SER A 25 -6.72 -7.57 2.66
C SER A 25 -5.65 -7.64 3.76
N GLU A 26 -5.80 -8.55 4.72
CA GLU A 26 -4.83 -8.72 5.81
C GLU A 26 -3.42 -9.05 5.29
N SER A 27 -3.32 -9.95 4.31
CA SER A 27 -2.05 -10.30 3.67
C SER A 27 -1.43 -9.15 2.87
N GLU A 28 -2.24 -8.32 2.21
CA GLU A 28 -1.74 -7.11 1.55
C GLU A 28 -1.26 -6.08 2.57
N ALA A 29 -1.97 -5.92 3.70
CA ALA A 29 -1.57 -5.03 4.77
C ALA A 29 -0.21 -5.43 5.35
N GLU A 30 0.02 -6.72 5.61
CA GLU A 30 1.33 -7.23 6.08
C GLU A 30 2.46 -6.83 5.12
N VAL A 31 2.29 -7.06 3.82
CA VAL A 31 3.31 -6.72 2.82
C VAL A 31 3.52 -5.21 2.73
N LEU A 32 2.44 -4.41 2.71
CA LEU A 32 2.52 -2.95 2.62
C LEU A 32 3.22 -2.35 3.85
N LEU A 33 2.93 -2.86 5.05
CA LEU A 33 3.54 -2.40 6.29
C LEU A 33 5.01 -2.79 6.39
N ASP A 34 5.40 -3.97 5.92
CA ASP A 34 6.81 -4.37 5.85
C ASP A 34 7.60 -3.49 4.88
N LEU A 35 7.07 -3.23 3.67
CA LEU A 35 7.70 -2.34 2.69
C LEU A 35 7.78 -0.89 3.18
N ALA A 36 6.75 -0.41 3.88
CA ALA A 36 6.77 0.91 4.51
C ALA A 36 7.87 0.99 5.57
N GLY A 37 8.00 -0.05 6.39
CA GLY A 37 9.10 -0.19 7.35
C GLY A 37 10.46 -0.14 6.66
N LEU A 38 10.66 -0.94 5.63
CA LEU A 38 11.89 -0.96 4.83
C LEU A 38 12.26 0.43 4.29
N ALA A 39 11.31 1.13 3.69
CA ALA A 39 11.54 2.48 3.17
C ALA A 39 11.95 3.47 4.26
N ALA A 40 11.29 3.45 5.43
CA ALA A 40 11.63 4.34 6.53
C ALA A 40 13.04 4.08 7.09
N HIS A 41 13.43 2.80 7.23
CA HIS A 41 14.73 2.42 7.79
C HIS A 41 15.87 2.63 6.78
N SER A 42 15.75 2.13 5.55
CA SER A 42 16.81 2.20 4.55
C SER A 42 17.11 3.62 4.10
N SER A 43 16.12 4.51 4.10
CA SER A 43 16.31 5.92 3.70
C SER A 43 16.66 6.87 4.85
N GLY A 44 16.52 6.44 6.11
CA GLY A 44 16.64 7.30 7.28
C GLY A 44 15.52 8.35 7.45
N ALA A 45 14.51 8.36 6.58
CA ALA A 45 13.41 9.32 6.60
C ALA A 45 12.05 8.63 6.70
N ARG A 46 11.39 8.77 7.86
CA ARG A 46 10.05 8.19 8.12
C ARG A 46 8.97 8.64 7.12
N THR A 47 9.15 9.79 6.47
CA THR A 47 8.27 10.30 5.40
C THR A 47 8.20 9.37 4.20
N ASN A 48 9.24 8.55 3.96
CA ASN A 48 9.27 7.67 2.80
C ASN A 48 8.35 6.45 2.95
N ALA A 49 7.95 6.07 4.17
CA ALA A 49 6.97 5.02 4.39
C ALA A 49 5.61 5.31 3.71
N PRO A 50 4.89 6.40 4.04
CA PRO A 50 3.61 6.71 3.40
C PRO A 50 3.77 7.07 1.92
N LEU A 51 4.88 7.71 1.53
CA LEU A 51 5.14 8.05 0.12
C LEU A 51 5.32 6.79 -0.74
N LEU A 52 6.04 5.79 -0.23
CA LEU A 52 6.16 4.50 -0.91
C LEU A 52 4.80 3.83 -1.07
N CYS A 53 3.98 3.74 0.01
CA CYS A 53 2.64 3.17 -0.08
C CYS A 53 1.77 3.86 -1.14
N HIS A 54 1.87 5.18 -1.27
CA HIS A 54 1.17 5.94 -2.31
C HIS A 54 1.65 5.57 -3.72
N VAL A 55 2.97 5.46 -3.94
CA VAL A 55 3.55 5.03 -5.23
C VAL A 55 3.13 3.60 -5.58
N LEU A 56 3.16 2.69 -4.61
CA LEU A 56 2.72 1.30 -4.77
C LEU A 56 1.24 1.23 -5.19
N GLY A 57 0.37 2.01 -4.55
CA GLY A 57 -1.05 2.11 -4.94
C GLY A 57 -1.23 2.57 -6.39
N ARG A 58 -0.45 3.55 -6.84
CA ARG A 58 -0.49 4.05 -8.24
C ARG A 58 0.08 3.07 -9.26
N ALA A 59 0.99 2.20 -8.88
CA ALA A 59 1.51 1.14 -9.75
C ALA A 59 0.53 -0.04 -9.82
N ARG A 60 -0.08 -0.39 -8.68
CA ARG A 60 -1.18 -1.37 -8.59
C ARG A 60 -2.36 -0.99 -9.48
N SER A 61 -2.75 0.29 -9.51
CA SER A 61 -3.81 0.78 -10.41
C SER A 61 -3.46 0.70 -11.90
N GLN A 62 -2.19 0.47 -12.24
CA GLN A 62 -1.71 0.24 -13.60
C GLN A 62 -1.53 -1.26 -13.93
N GLY A 63 -1.96 -2.15 -13.03
CA GLY A 63 -1.97 -3.60 -13.25
C GLY A 63 -0.75 -4.36 -12.71
N VAL A 64 0.15 -3.71 -11.97
CA VAL A 64 1.30 -4.40 -11.36
C VAL A 64 0.88 -5.10 -10.07
N SER A 65 1.24 -6.38 -9.90
CA SER A 65 0.94 -7.13 -8.68
C SER A 65 1.78 -6.63 -7.49
N LEU A 66 1.26 -6.77 -6.26
CA LEU A 66 2.01 -6.37 -5.04
C LEU A 66 3.22 -7.27 -4.83
N GLU A 67 3.15 -8.52 -5.28
CA GLU A 67 4.28 -9.44 -5.26
C GLU A 67 5.44 -8.89 -6.12
N ALA A 68 5.18 -8.55 -7.37
CA ALA A 68 6.19 -7.96 -8.25
C ALA A 68 6.71 -6.62 -7.73
N LEU A 69 5.83 -5.79 -7.16
CA LEU A 69 6.25 -4.53 -6.53
C LEU A 69 7.10 -4.75 -5.27
N SER A 70 6.75 -5.73 -4.43
CA SER A 70 7.51 -6.11 -3.24
C SER A 70 8.92 -6.56 -3.61
N GLU A 71 9.04 -7.43 -4.61
CA GLU A 71 10.33 -7.87 -5.15
C GLU A 71 11.16 -6.68 -5.67
N THR A 72 10.54 -5.82 -6.49
CA THR A 72 11.19 -4.63 -7.06
C THR A 72 11.72 -3.68 -5.99
N VAL A 73 10.90 -3.37 -4.96
CA VAL A 73 11.32 -2.49 -3.87
C VAL A 73 12.45 -3.12 -3.07
N ARG A 74 12.35 -4.41 -2.73
CA ARG A 74 13.41 -5.12 -1.98
C ARG A 74 14.72 -5.18 -2.73
N ALA A 75 14.69 -5.31 -4.05
CA ALA A 75 15.90 -5.29 -4.89
C ALA A 75 16.53 -3.89 -4.97
N ALA A 76 15.75 -2.81 -4.83
CA ALA A 76 16.23 -1.43 -4.94
C ALA A 76 16.87 -0.86 -3.66
N VAL A 77 16.64 -1.52 -2.51
CA VAL A 77 17.06 -1.04 -1.17
C VAL A 77 18.01 -1.99 -0.44
N GLN A 78 18.43 -3.07 -1.11
CA GLN A 78 19.58 -3.90 -0.75
C GLN A 78 20.87 -3.27 -1.29
#